data_AF-A0A0P0WCC4-F1
#
_entry.id   AF-A0A0P0WCC4-F1
#
_cell.length_a   1.000
_cell.length_b   1.000
_cell.length_c   1.000
_cell.angle_alpha   90.00
_cell.angle_beta   90.00
_cell.angle_gamma   90.00
#
_symmetry.space_group_name_H-M   'P 1'
#
loop_
_entity.id
_entity.type
_entity.pdbx_description
1 polymer ?
#
loop_
_entity_poly.entity_id
_entity_poly.type
_entity_poly.pdbx_seq_one_letter_code
_entity_poly.pdbx_strand_id
1 'polypeptide(L)'
;MLRFLETWKDTLPPSALAFIILEKVVMPELVADVVDRASQRLGEPVDPASVWVSPWIPHLGVDRLHGVYLDIAGELGRWMKGRDVTRCAYGKVSQWKGVFDPETWDEFVTVQRHVVPVVSRSLRDPTISPTRTWGGSNTFPLVMRWALLVPARYMVPVLESEFFAKWRYAVYPFVTEVRPIPGKAAVWYQSWKDLFTPELLADERVLLQLETGLGMINRAAQGQQISWPEHSDV
;
A
#
# COMPACT_ATOMS: atom_id res chain seq x y z
N MET A 1 19.54 -23.85 -11.69
CA MET A 1 20.75 -23.05 -11.94
C MET A 1 21.45 -22.55 -10.67
N LEU A 2 20.72 -22.10 -9.63
CA LEU A 2 21.34 -21.66 -8.36
C LEU A 2 22.34 -22.67 -7.76
N ARG A 3 21.94 -23.95 -7.63
CA ARG A 3 22.82 -25.03 -7.17
C ARG A 3 24.11 -25.18 -7.98
N PHE A 4 24.05 -24.93 -9.29
CA PHE A 4 25.23 -24.99 -10.14
C PHE A 4 26.21 -23.86 -9.76
N LEU A 5 25.72 -22.63 -9.62
CA LEU A 5 26.56 -21.53 -9.14
C LEU A 5 27.16 -21.81 -7.77
N GLU A 6 26.35 -22.27 -6.81
CA GLU A 6 26.82 -22.56 -5.46
C GLU A 6 27.92 -23.63 -5.44
N THR A 7 27.84 -24.63 -6.34
CA THR A 7 28.80 -25.72 -6.42
C THR A 7 30.11 -25.30 -7.10
N TRP A 8 30.04 -24.43 -8.12
CA TRP A 8 31.18 -24.14 -8.99
C TRP A 8 31.81 -22.76 -8.79
N LYS A 9 31.22 -21.88 -7.99
CA LYS A 9 31.69 -20.50 -7.78
C LYS A 9 33.16 -20.41 -7.34
N ASP A 10 33.63 -21.37 -6.55
CA ASP A 10 34.99 -21.36 -5.99
C ASP A 10 36.03 -21.99 -6.95
N THR A 11 35.55 -22.67 -7.99
CA THR A 11 36.39 -23.37 -8.98
C THR A 11 36.57 -22.57 -10.26
N LEU A 12 35.63 -21.66 -10.55
CA LEU A 12 35.61 -20.89 -11.79
C LEU A 12 36.43 -19.60 -11.66
N PRO A 13 37.14 -19.18 -12.73
CA PRO A 13 37.80 -17.87 -12.74
C PRO A 13 36.78 -16.76 -12.48
N PRO A 14 37.08 -15.76 -11.62
CA PRO A 14 36.12 -14.72 -11.26
C PRO A 14 35.54 -13.96 -12.46
N SER A 15 36.35 -13.73 -13.50
CA SER A 15 35.92 -13.07 -14.75
C SER A 15 34.95 -13.94 -15.56
N ALA A 16 35.17 -15.25 -15.61
CA ALA A 16 34.28 -16.19 -16.30
C ALA A 16 32.95 -16.35 -15.56
N LEU A 17 32.99 -16.40 -14.22
CA LEU A 17 31.78 -16.46 -13.40
C LEU A 17 30.94 -15.19 -13.58
N ALA A 18 31.54 -14.01 -13.43
CA ALA A 18 30.83 -12.74 -13.51
C ALA A 18 30.25 -12.44 -14.90
N PHE A 19 31.07 -12.57 -15.95
CA PHE A 19 30.64 -12.14 -17.29
C PHE A 19 29.90 -13.23 -18.06
N ILE A 20 30.36 -14.48 -18.01
CA ILE A 20 29.78 -15.53 -18.88
C ILE A 20 28.57 -16.13 -18.19
N ILE A 21 28.70 -16.55 -16.93
CA ILE A 21 27.64 -17.31 -16.30
C ILE A 21 26.57 -16.36 -15.74
N LEU A 22 26.96 -15.36 -14.96
CA LEU A 22 25.99 -14.46 -14.36
C LEU A 22 25.30 -13.59 -15.43
N GLU A 23 26.04 -12.88 -16.28
CA GLU A 23 25.42 -11.97 -17.25
C GLU A 23 24.84 -12.62 -18.50
N LYS A 24 25.48 -13.66 -19.07
CA LYS A 24 25.01 -14.23 -20.36
C LYS A 24 24.08 -15.42 -20.23
N VAL A 25 24.04 -16.07 -19.07
CA VAL A 25 23.19 -17.26 -18.85
C VAL A 25 22.16 -16.99 -17.77
N VAL A 26 22.61 -16.57 -16.59
CA VAL A 26 21.73 -16.45 -15.42
C VAL A 26 20.75 -15.31 -15.55
N MET A 27 21.21 -14.10 -15.89
CA MET A 27 20.32 -12.95 -16.02
C MET A 27 19.23 -13.14 -17.08
N PRO A 28 19.52 -13.61 -18.31
CA PRO A 28 18.48 -13.85 -19.31
C PRO A 28 17.46 -14.90 -18.89
N GLU A 29 17.89 -16.01 -18.27
CA GLU A 29 16.95 -17.01 -17.77
C GLU A 29 16.12 -16.47 -16.60
N LEU A 30 16.72 -15.71 -15.69
CA LEU A 30 15.99 -15.11 -14.57
C LEU A 30 14.93 -14.12 -15.06
N VAL A 31 15.27 -13.26 -16.03
CA VAL A 31 14.32 -12.34 -16.66
C VAL A 31 13.23 -13.10 -17.40
N ALA A 32 13.56 -14.14 -18.16
CA ALA A 32 12.58 -14.95 -18.88
C ALA A 32 11.61 -15.66 -17.93
N ASP A 33 12.13 -16.26 -16.85
CA ASP A 33 11.34 -16.89 -15.80
C ASP A 33 10.48 -15.86 -15.05
N VAL A 34 10.98 -14.63 -14.87
CA VAL A 34 10.22 -13.47 -14.37
C VAL A 34 9.00 -13.16 -15.21
N VAL A 35 9.21 -12.93 -16.49
CA VAL A 35 8.12 -12.58 -17.40
C VAL A 35 7.12 -13.73 -17.48
N ASP A 36 7.57 -14.98 -17.60
CA ASP A 36 6.69 -16.14 -17.70
C ASP A 36 5.88 -16.41 -16.43
N ARG A 37 6.54 -16.45 -15.25
CA ARG A 37 5.84 -16.70 -13.98
C ARG A 37 4.92 -15.55 -13.62
N ALA A 38 5.33 -14.31 -13.82
CA ALA A 38 4.51 -13.18 -13.46
C ALA A 38 3.27 -13.10 -14.36
N SER A 39 3.40 -13.37 -15.66
CA SER A 39 2.25 -13.38 -16.58
C SER A 39 1.29 -14.56 -16.34
N GLN A 40 1.79 -15.74 -15.96
CA GLN A 40 0.95 -16.93 -15.75
C GLN A 40 0.39 -17.07 -14.33
N ARG A 41 1.16 -16.73 -13.27
CA ARG A 41 0.88 -17.16 -11.89
C ARG A 41 0.42 -16.07 -10.94
N LEU A 42 0.35 -14.80 -11.35
CA LEU A 42 -0.16 -13.74 -10.47
C LEU A 42 -1.65 -13.95 -10.08
N GLY A 43 -2.38 -14.86 -10.72
CA GLY A 43 -3.70 -15.35 -10.31
C GLY A 43 -3.70 -16.45 -9.23
N GLU A 44 -2.61 -17.22 -9.11
CA GLU A 44 -2.48 -18.41 -8.26
C GLU A 44 -1.70 -18.08 -6.96
N PRO A 45 -1.54 -18.99 -5.99
CA PRO A 45 -0.62 -18.78 -4.87
C PRO A 45 0.77 -18.52 -5.44
N VAL A 46 1.20 -17.26 -5.41
CA VAL A 46 2.51 -16.84 -5.93
C VAL A 46 3.58 -17.43 -5.02
N ASP A 47 4.58 -18.08 -5.60
CA ASP A 47 5.77 -18.54 -4.88
C ASP A 47 6.38 -17.33 -4.16
N PRO A 48 6.63 -17.40 -2.84
CA PRO A 48 7.17 -16.28 -2.09
C PRO A 48 8.45 -15.74 -2.75
N ALA A 49 8.64 -14.42 -2.74
CA ALA A 49 9.85 -13.79 -3.28
C ALA A 49 11.15 -14.34 -2.63
N SER A 50 11.04 -14.92 -1.42
CA SER A 50 12.10 -15.65 -0.71
C SER A 50 12.57 -16.93 -1.41
N VAL A 51 11.70 -17.57 -2.21
CA VAL A 51 12.01 -18.80 -2.96
C VAL A 51 12.57 -18.46 -4.33
N TRP A 52 12.19 -17.30 -4.86
CA TRP A 52 12.43 -16.98 -6.26
C TRP A 52 13.62 -16.07 -6.50
N VAL A 53 13.53 -14.81 -6.05
CA VAL A 53 14.50 -13.76 -6.37
C VAL A 53 15.53 -13.60 -5.26
N SER A 54 15.08 -13.69 -4.01
CA SER A 54 15.95 -13.52 -2.84
C SER A 54 17.19 -14.44 -2.83
N PRO A 55 17.12 -15.71 -3.27
CA PRO A 55 18.29 -16.58 -3.31
C PRO A 55 19.40 -16.09 -4.25
N TRP A 56 19.09 -15.25 -5.23
CA TRP A 56 20.07 -14.71 -6.18
C TRP A 56 20.79 -13.46 -5.67
N ILE A 57 20.23 -12.75 -4.68
CA ILE A 57 20.79 -11.50 -4.14
C ILE A 57 22.23 -11.68 -3.64
N PRO A 58 22.59 -12.74 -2.88
CA PRO A 58 23.97 -12.94 -2.44
C PRO A 58 24.98 -13.19 -3.56
N HIS A 59 24.51 -13.59 -4.75
CA HIS A 59 25.37 -13.98 -5.88
C HIS A 59 25.50 -12.88 -6.93
N LEU A 60 24.42 -12.16 -7.20
CA LEU A 60 24.37 -11.11 -8.22
C LEU A 60 24.52 -9.71 -7.61
N GLY A 61 24.20 -9.55 -6.33
CA GLY A 61 24.05 -8.24 -5.71
C GLY A 61 22.76 -7.55 -6.14
N VAL A 62 22.38 -6.55 -5.36
CA VAL A 62 21.14 -5.79 -5.55
C VAL A 62 21.20 -4.98 -6.84
N ASP A 63 22.33 -4.33 -7.13
CA ASP A 63 22.49 -3.46 -8.30
C ASP A 63 22.31 -4.20 -9.64
N ARG A 64 22.84 -5.43 -9.75
CA ARG A 64 22.70 -6.23 -10.98
C ARG A 64 21.27 -6.73 -11.19
N LEU A 65 20.51 -6.87 -10.10
CA LEU A 65 19.12 -7.32 -10.14
C LEU A 65 18.14 -6.17 -10.38
N HIS A 66 18.58 -4.91 -10.39
CA HIS A 66 17.71 -3.76 -10.59
C HIS A 66 16.79 -3.90 -11.83
N GLY A 67 17.35 -4.28 -12.99
CA GLY A 67 16.55 -4.52 -14.20
C GLY A 67 15.49 -5.62 -14.02
N VAL A 68 15.84 -6.69 -13.31
CA VAL A 68 14.90 -7.78 -12.97
C VAL A 68 13.81 -7.28 -12.03
N TYR A 69 14.14 -6.42 -11.06
CA TYR A 69 13.16 -5.83 -10.16
C TYR A 69 12.16 -4.94 -10.92
N LEU A 70 12.64 -4.16 -11.89
CA LEU A 70 11.78 -3.34 -12.75
C LEU A 70 10.82 -4.20 -13.60
N ASP A 71 11.30 -5.33 -14.14
CA ASP A 71 10.45 -6.25 -14.91
C ASP A 71 9.35 -6.85 -14.02
N ILE A 72 9.70 -7.27 -12.80
CA ILE A 72 8.73 -7.79 -11.81
C ILE A 72 7.73 -6.69 -11.42
N ALA A 73 8.22 -5.48 -11.13
CA ALA A 73 7.39 -4.33 -10.78
C ALA A 73 6.38 -4.01 -11.89
N GLY A 74 6.81 -4.05 -13.16
CA GLY A 74 5.95 -3.83 -14.31
C GLY A 74 4.86 -4.90 -14.48
N GLU A 75 5.17 -6.17 -14.22
CA GLU A 75 4.18 -7.25 -14.26
C GLU A 75 3.19 -7.18 -13.09
N LEU A 76 3.67 -6.91 -11.88
CA LEU A 76 2.81 -6.64 -10.73
C LEU A 76 1.87 -5.47 -11.02
N GLY A 77 2.41 -4.41 -11.63
CA GLY A 77 1.65 -3.25 -12.05
C GLY A 77 0.54 -3.57 -13.06
N ARG A 78 0.85 -4.37 -14.08
CA ARG A 78 -0.13 -4.89 -15.04
C ARG A 78 -1.22 -5.69 -14.33
N TRP A 79 -0.84 -6.59 -13.44
CA TRP A 79 -1.79 -7.40 -12.66
C TRP A 79 -2.69 -6.53 -11.76
N MET A 80 -2.15 -5.48 -11.14
CA MET A 80 -2.88 -4.56 -10.27
C MET A 80 -3.81 -3.61 -11.04
N LYS A 81 -3.60 -3.44 -12.35
CA LYS A 81 -4.40 -2.52 -13.17
C LYS A 81 -5.89 -2.85 -13.09
N GLY A 82 -6.69 -1.85 -12.77
CA GLY A 82 -8.16 -1.98 -12.64
C GLY A 82 -8.64 -2.67 -11.36
N ARG A 83 -7.74 -3.14 -10.48
CA ARG A 83 -8.09 -3.74 -9.19
C ARG A 83 -8.14 -2.68 -8.07
N ASP A 84 -8.67 -3.08 -6.94
CA ASP A 84 -8.74 -2.33 -5.68
C ASP A 84 -8.05 -3.14 -4.57
N VAL A 85 -7.99 -2.60 -3.34
CA VAL A 85 -7.34 -3.26 -2.21
C VAL A 85 -8.00 -4.60 -1.81
N THR A 86 -9.27 -4.82 -2.17
CA THR A 86 -10.01 -6.08 -1.88
C THR A 86 -9.66 -7.18 -2.87
N ARG A 87 -9.35 -6.80 -4.12
CA ARG A 87 -9.02 -7.72 -5.22
C ARG A 87 -7.52 -7.95 -5.38
N CYS A 88 -6.69 -7.06 -4.82
CA CYS A 88 -5.26 -7.23 -4.74
C CYS A 88 -4.89 -7.91 -3.41
N ALA A 89 -4.27 -9.08 -3.48
CA ALA A 89 -3.73 -9.72 -2.28
C ALA A 89 -2.54 -8.92 -1.74
N TYR A 90 -2.71 -8.25 -0.59
CA TYR A 90 -1.65 -7.47 0.08
C TYR A 90 -0.33 -8.26 0.20
N GLY A 91 -0.41 -9.56 0.53
CA GLY A 91 0.76 -10.43 0.63
C GLY A 91 1.56 -10.56 -0.67
N LYS A 92 0.88 -10.55 -1.82
CA LYS A 92 1.54 -10.64 -3.14
C LYS A 92 2.39 -9.43 -3.45
N VAL A 93 2.01 -8.25 -2.95
CA VAL A 93 2.73 -6.99 -3.17
C VAL A 93 3.76 -6.74 -2.08
N SER A 94 3.36 -6.88 -0.81
CA SER A 94 4.21 -6.56 0.35
C SER A 94 5.49 -7.40 0.45
N GLN A 95 5.50 -8.63 -0.06
CA GLN A 95 6.70 -9.47 -0.10
C GLN A 95 7.88 -8.84 -0.86
N TRP A 96 7.61 -7.91 -1.77
CA TRP A 96 8.64 -7.26 -2.59
C TRP A 96 9.29 -6.06 -1.89
N LYS A 97 8.68 -5.54 -0.80
CA LYS A 97 9.18 -4.37 -0.07
C LYS A 97 10.59 -4.55 0.51
N GLY A 98 10.94 -5.79 0.87
CA GLY A 98 12.27 -6.14 1.37
C GLY A 98 13.20 -6.76 0.32
N VAL A 99 12.73 -6.90 -0.92
CA VAL A 99 13.47 -7.56 -2.01
C VAL A 99 13.93 -6.55 -3.05
N PHE A 100 13.06 -5.61 -3.40
CA PHE A 100 13.42 -4.50 -4.28
C PHE A 100 14.37 -3.55 -3.56
N ASP A 101 15.28 -2.96 -4.33
CA ASP A 101 16.03 -1.81 -3.85
C ASP A 101 15.09 -0.60 -3.61
N PRO A 102 15.52 0.38 -2.80
CA PRO A 102 14.68 1.53 -2.48
C PRO A 102 14.22 2.33 -3.70
N GLU A 103 15.03 2.40 -4.76
CA GLU A 103 14.71 3.14 -5.98
C GLU A 103 13.61 2.41 -6.76
N THR A 104 13.75 1.12 -7.02
CA THR A 104 12.70 0.33 -7.66
C THR A 104 11.43 0.28 -6.82
N TRP A 105 11.52 0.18 -5.49
CA TRP A 105 10.33 0.20 -4.64
C TRP A 105 9.61 1.55 -4.71
N ASP A 106 10.33 2.66 -4.64
CA ASP A 106 9.72 3.99 -4.80
C ASP A 106 9.13 4.13 -6.20
N GLU A 107 9.83 3.67 -7.25
CA GLU A 107 9.32 3.72 -8.61
C GLU A 107 8.03 2.91 -8.77
N PHE A 108 7.98 1.68 -8.24
CA PHE A 108 6.81 0.82 -8.26
C PHE A 108 5.60 1.42 -7.50
N VAL A 109 5.85 1.98 -6.31
CA VAL A 109 4.81 2.56 -5.47
C VAL A 109 4.30 3.90 -6.03
N THR A 110 5.22 4.76 -6.48
CA THR A 110 5.00 6.20 -6.71
C THR A 110 5.01 6.55 -8.19
N VAL A 111 6.12 6.28 -8.90
CA VAL A 111 6.37 6.75 -10.27
C VAL A 111 5.49 6.00 -11.28
N GLN A 112 5.46 4.67 -11.20
CA GLN A 112 4.64 3.81 -12.07
C GLN A 112 3.17 3.76 -11.63
N ARG A 113 2.86 4.36 -10.47
CA ARG A 113 1.49 4.49 -9.93
C ARG A 113 0.77 3.14 -9.86
N HIS A 114 1.40 2.10 -9.32
CA HIS A 114 0.71 0.82 -9.18
C HIS A 114 -0.01 0.73 -7.84
N VAL A 115 0.65 1.08 -6.74
CA VAL A 115 0.08 0.98 -5.39
C VAL A 115 -0.85 2.17 -5.09
N VAL A 116 -0.40 3.40 -5.36
CA VAL A 116 -1.16 4.62 -5.00
C VAL A 116 -2.56 4.66 -5.65
N PRO A 117 -2.77 4.38 -6.95
CA PRO A 117 -4.10 4.37 -7.54
C PRO A 117 -5.01 3.25 -7.04
N VAL A 118 -4.45 2.09 -6.65
CA VAL A 118 -5.24 1.01 -6.03
C VAL A 118 -5.80 1.50 -4.69
N VAL A 119 -4.97 2.20 -3.91
CA VAL A 119 -5.37 2.82 -2.64
C VAL A 119 -6.41 3.93 -2.85
N SER A 120 -6.12 4.90 -3.74
CA SER A 120 -7.04 6.00 -4.06
C SER A 120 -8.40 5.49 -4.55
N ARG A 121 -8.43 4.52 -5.47
CA ARG A 121 -9.70 3.92 -5.95
C ARG A 121 -10.52 3.30 -4.82
N SER A 122 -9.85 2.70 -3.84
CA SER A 122 -10.51 2.07 -2.70
C SER A 122 -11.07 3.06 -1.67
N LEU A 123 -10.63 4.31 -1.73
CA LEU A 123 -11.11 5.43 -0.91
C LEU A 123 -12.19 6.26 -1.62
N ARG A 124 -12.53 5.96 -2.88
CA ARG A 124 -13.55 6.71 -3.62
C ARG A 124 -14.96 6.49 -3.08
N ASP A 125 -15.29 5.26 -2.67
CA ASP A 125 -16.62 4.94 -2.14
C ASP A 125 -16.52 4.28 -0.75
N PRO A 126 -15.98 4.99 0.27
CA PRO A 126 -15.81 4.41 1.58
C PRO A 126 -17.19 4.29 2.25
N THR A 127 -17.55 3.10 2.72
CA THR A 127 -18.75 2.94 3.56
C THR A 127 -18.43 3.45 4.98
N ILE A 128 -18.66 4.74 5.23
CA ILE A 128 -18.46 5.36 6.54
C ILE A 128 -19.81 5.39 7.25
N SER A 129 -20.06 4.43 8.15
CA SER A 129 -21.32 4.38 8.89
C SER A 129 -21.26 5.31 10.11
N PRO A 130 -22.32 6.13 10.33
CA PRO A 130 -22.46 6.93 11.54
C PRO A 130 -22.50 6.06 12.80
N THR A 131 -23.15 4.90 12.75
CA THR A 131 -23.45 4.10 13.96
C THR A 131 -22.63 2.82 14.06
N ARG A 132 -22.08 2.33 12.95
CA ARG A 132 -21.21 1.15 12.94
C ARG A 132 -19.80 1.58 12.58
N THR A 133 -18.86 1.20 13.43
CA THR A 133 -17.44 1.42 13.13
C THR A 133 -17.03 0.56 11.92
N TRP A 134 -17.54 -0.67 11.82
CA TRP A 134 -17.19 -1.61 10.74
C TRP A 134 -18.40 -2.42 10.26
N GLY A 135 -18.72 -2.33 8.96
CA GLY A 135 -19.58 -3.28 8.24
C GLY A 135 -18.75 -4.03 7.20
N GLY A 136 -19.25 -5.16 6.69
CA GLY A 136 -18.52 -6.00 5.72
C GLY A 136 -18.12 -5.30 4.41
N SER A 137 -18.66 -4.11 4.13
CA SER A 137 -18.32 -3.29 2.96
C SER A 137 -17.26 -2.20 3.23
N ASN A 138 -16.84 -1.98 4.49
CA ASN A 138 -15.88 -0.92 4.79
C ASN A 138 -14.45 -1.36 4.45
N THR A 139 -13.90 -0.77 3.39
CA THR A 139 -12.54 -1.05 2.89
C THR A 139 -11.45 -0.30 3.66
N PHE A 140 -11.79 0.67 4.52
CA PHE A 140 -10.80 1.56 5.13
C PHE A 140 -9.71 0.85 5.96
N PRO A 141 -9.98 -0.17 6.80
CA PRO A 141 -8.92 -0.88 7.52
C PRO A 141 -7.96 -1.58 6.57
N LEU A 142 -8.48 -2.08 5.46
CA LEU A 142 -7.68 -2.69 4.42
C LEU A 142 -6.84 -1.63 3.70
N VAL A 143 -7.40 -0.46 3.41
CA VAL A 143 -6.62 0.67 2.88
C VAL A 143 -5.50 1.08 3.84
N MET A 144 -5.74 1.16 5.14
CA MET A 144 -4.71 1.47 6.13
C MET A 144 -3.62 0.40 6.20
N ARG A 145 -3.98 -0.88 6.02
CA ARG A 145 -2.96 -1.94 5.85
C ARG A 145 -2.08 -1.68 4.62
N TRP A 146 -2.68 -1.25 3.51
CA TRP A 146 -1.94 -0.87 2.30
C TRP A 146 -1.11 0.41 2.46
N ALA A 147 -1.52 1.35 3.32
CA ALA A 147 -0.76 2.55 3.64
C ALA A 147 0.63 2.25 4.22
N LEU A 148 0.83 1.08 4.86
CA LEU A 148 2.15 0.61 5.30
C LEU A 148 3.15 0.40 4.14
N LEU A 149 2.68 0.31 2.90
CA LEU A 149 3.51 0.17 1.70
C LEU A 149 3.83 1.53 1.05
N VAL A 150 3.11 2.59 1.41
CA VAL A 150 3.16 3.90 0.76
C VAL A 150 3.79 4.93 1.71
N PRO A 151 4.88 5.63 1.32
CA PRO A 151 5.42 6.70 2.13
C PRO A 151 4.36 7.78 2.42
N ALA A 152 4.33 8.30 3.66
CA ALA A 152 3.33 9.26 4.13
C ALA A 152 3.19 10.47 3.19
N ARG A 153 4.30 10.97 2.63
CA ARG A 153 4.32 12.08 1.66
C ARG A 153 3.40 11.89 0.44
N TYR A 154 3.12 10.64 0.04
CA TYR A 154 2.17 10.33 -1.04
C TYR A 154 0.79 9.92 -0.52
N MET A 155 0.73 9.27 0.64
CA MET A 155 -0.54 8.80 1.21
C MET A 155 -1.39 9.97 1.74
N VAL A 156 -0.77 11.01 2.31
CA VAL A 156 -1.50 12.15 2.88
C VAL A 156 -2.30 12.91 1.82
N PRO A 157 -1.73 13.33 0.67
CA PRO A 157 -2.51 13.94 -0.40
C PRO A 157 -3.69 13.08 -0.88
N VAL A 158 -3.53 11.76 -0.92
CA VAL A 158 -4.61 10.83 -1.30
C VAL A 158 -5.74 10.83 -0.28
N LEU A 159 -5.43 10.89 1.02
CA LEU A 159 -6.44 10.98 2.08
C LEU A 159 -7.18 12.31 2.06
N GLU A 160 -6.46 13.41 1.79
CA GLU A 160 -7.05 14.74 1.61
C GLU A 160 -8.04 14.76 0.46
N SER A 161 -7.67 14.21 -0.70
CA SER A 161 -8.54 14.22 -1.88
C SER A 161 -9.69 13.21 -1.81
N GLU A 162 -9.47 12.01 -1.26
CA GLU A 162 -10.43 10.91 -1.41
C GLU A 162 -11.24 10.61 -0.15
N PHE A 163 -10.75 10.94 1.05
CA PHE A 163 -11.33 10.43 2.31
C PHE A 163 -11.85 11.50 3.27
N PHE A 164 -11.05 12.50 3.64
CA PHE A 164 -11.37 13.34 4.81
C PHE A 164 -12.67 14.13 4.66
N ALA A 165 -12.99 14.63 3.46
CA ALA A 165 -14.26 15.30 3.21
C ALA A 165 -15.46 14.38 3.50
N LYS A 166 -15.41 13.14 3.02
CA LYS A 166 -16.45 12.12 3.22
C LYS A 166 -16.55 11.70 4.68
N TRP A 167 -15.41 11.57 5.36
CA TRP A 167 -15.39 11.24 6.78
C TRP A 167 -16.03 12.34 7.62
N ARG A 168 -15.68 13.62 7.38
CA ARG A 168 -16.34 14.76 8.05
C ARG A 168 -17.82 14.84 7.72
N TYR A 169 -18.19 14.60 6.47
CA TYR A 169 -19.59 14.50 6.09
C TYR A 169 -20.31 13.45 6.93
N ALA A 170 -19.74 12.26 7.15
CA ALA A 170 -20.34 11.22 7.97
C ALA A 170 -20.39 11.56 9.47
N VAL A 171 -19.46 12.39 9.97
CA VAL A 171 -19.53 12.93 11.34
C VAL A 171 -20.76 13.81 11.52
N TYR A 172 -21.18 14.57 10.51
CA TYR A 172 -22.32 15.47 10.64
C TYR A 172 -23.66 14.78 11.01
N PRO A 173 -24.20 13.81 10.25
CA PRO A 173 -25.42 13.10 10.64
C PRO A 173 -25.20 12.23 11.88
N PHE A 174 -23.97 11.74 12.12
CA PHE A 174 -23.64 11.06 13.37
C PHE A 174 -23.92 11.96 14.58
N VAL A 175 -23.49 13.22 14.55
CA VAL A 175 -23.65 14.10 15.72
C VAL A 175 -25.02 14.80 15.76
N THR A 176 -25.64 15.06 14.61
CA THR A 176 -26.89 15.83 14.53
C THR A 176 -28.16 14.97 14.52
N GLU A 177 -28.15 13.81 13.86
CA GLU A 177 -29.30 12.91 13.73
C GLU A 177 -29.24 11.78 14.76
N VAL A 178 -28.13 11.05 14.80
CA VAL A 178 -27.96 9.91 15.73
C VAL A 178 -27.83 10.39 17.18
N ARG A 179 -27.15 11.53 17.39
CA ARG A 179 -26.93 12.16 18.71
C ARG A 179 -26.40 11.15 19.75
N PRO A 180 -25.26 10.50 19.48
CA PRO A 180 -24.66 9.56 20.42
C PRO A 180 -24.35 10.26 21.75
N ILE A 181 -24.51 9.53 22.85
CA ILE A 181 -23.98 9.99 24.13
C ILE A 181 -22.46 10.22 24.02
N PRO A 182 -21.86 11.17 24.77
CA PRO A 182 -20.46 11.57 24.59
C PRO A 182 -19.47 10.40 24.60
N GLY A 183 -19.66 9.41 25.49
CA GLY A 183 -18.80 8.22 25.52
C GLY A 183 -18.84 7.39 24.25
N LYS A 184 -20.01 7.24 23.61
CA LYS A 184 -20.14 6.53 22.33
C LYS A 184 -19.51 7.32 21.18
N ALA A 185 -19.64 8.65 21.20
CA ALA A 185 -19.01 9.51 20.20
C ALA A 185 -17.48 9.44 20.26
N ALA A 186 -16.93 9.46 21.48
CA ALA A 186 -15.49 9.29 21.72
C ALA A 186 -14.98 7.93 21.24
N VAL A 187 -15.69 6.83 21.55
CA VAL A 187 -15.35 5.48 21.08
C VAL A 187 -15.39 5.40 19.55
N TRP A 188 -16.40 6.00 18.91
CA TRP A 188 -16.49 6.03 17.46
C TRP A 188 -15.29 6.77 16.84
N TYR A 189 -14.97 7.97 17.33
CA TYR A 189 -13.81 8.74 16.86
C TYR A 189 -12.51 7.97 17.03
N GLN A 190 -12.29 7.41 18.23
CA GLN A 190 -11.07 6.66 18.54
C GLN A 190 -10.91 5.45 17.61
N SER A 191 -12.00 4.74 17.31
CA SER A 191 -11.95 3.59 16.41
C SER A 191 -11.49 3.93 14.99
N TRP A 192 -11.76 5.15 14.50
CA TRP A 192 -11.22 5.62 13.22
C TRP A 192 -9.77 6.03 13.35
N LYS A 193 -9.43 6.79 14.41
CA LYS A 193 -8.07 7.26 14.68
C LYS A 193 -7.07 6.11 14.82
N ASP A 194 -7.46 5.01 15.47
CA ASP A 194 -6.62 3.83 15.73
C ASP A 194 -6.18 3.07 14.47
N LEU A 195 -6.77 3.36 13.31
CA LEU A 195 -6.41 2.69 12.06
C LEU A 195 -5.29 3.39 11.31
N PHE A 196 -5.09 4.69 11.56
CA PHE A 196 -4.04 5.43 10.90
C PHE A 196 -2.69 4.93 11.39
N THR A 197 -1.73 4.82 10.46
CA THR A 197 -0.38 4.42 10.85
C THR A 197 0.28 5.53 11.68
N PRO A 198 1.28 5.20 12.52
CA PRO A 198 2.00 6.21 13.30
C PRO A 198 2.59 7.33 12.43
N GLU A 199 3.07 7.01 11.23
CA GLU A 199 3.64 7.97 10.29
C GLU A 199 2.58 8.94 9.75
N LEU A 200 1.35 8.46 9.53
CA LEU A 200 0.24 9.33 9.13
C LEU A 200 -0.23 10.21 10.29
N LEU A 201 -0.29 9.66 11.51
CA LEU A 201 -0.65 10.43 12.71
C LEU A 201 0.42 11.46 13.11
N ALA A 202 1.64 11.35 12.58
CA ALA A 202 2.68 12.35 12.75
C ALA A 202 2.59 13.51 11.75
N ASP A 203 1.79 13.40 10.67
CA ASP A 203 1.61 14.49 9.69
C ASP A 203 0.55 15.48 10.19
N GLU A 204 0.93 16.75 10.31
CA GLU A 204 0.08 17.84 10.81
C GLU A 204 -1.21 17.98 10.01
N ARG A 205 -1.19 17.70 8.70
CA ARG A 205 -2.39 17.79 7.86
C ARG A 205 -3.40 16.72 8.25
N VAL A 206 -2.95 15.50 8.52
CA VAL A 206 -3.84 14.41 8.99
C VAL A 206 -4.41 14.75 10.36
N LEU A 207 -3.57 15.24 11.28
CA LEU A 207 -4.01 15.64 12.61
C LEU A 207 -5.08 16.74 12.55
N LEU A 208 -4.87 17.78 11.75
CA LEU A 208 -5.83 18.87 11.56
C LEU A 208 -7.20 18.36 11.10
N GLN A 209 -7.22 17.39 10.18
CA GLN A 209 -8.46 16.81 9.65
C GLN A 209 -9.21 16.02 10.74
N LEU A 210 -8.49 15.25 11.55
CA LEU A 210 -9.05 14.49 12.67
C LEU A 210 -9.54 15.42 13.80
N GLU A 211 -8.78 16.45 14.13
CA GLU A 211 -9.13 17.46 15.14
C GLU A 211 -10.37 18.26 14.73
N THR A 212 -10.51 18.58 13.45
CA THR A 212 -11.71 19.23 12.92
C THR A 212 -12.96 18.38 13.17
N GLY A 213 -12.90 17.08 12.87
CA GLY A 213 -14.01 16.16 13.13
C GLY A 213 -14.28 15.98 14.63
N LEU A 214 -13.24 15.86 15.45
CA LEU A 214 -13.38 15.81 16.91
C LEU A 214 -14.03 17.10 17.45
N GLY A 215 -13.69 18.26 16.91
CA GLY A 215 -14.30 19.53 17.24
C GLY A 215 -15.80 19.58 16.92
N MET A 216 -16.25 18.95 15.83
CA MET A 216 -17.68 18.78 15.52
C MET A 216 -18.37 17.92 16.58
N ILE A 217 -17.75 16.81 16.97
CA ILE A 217 -18.27 15.91 18.01
C ILE A 217 -18.39 16.63 19.37
N ASN A 218 -17.35 17.35 19.78
CA ASN A 218 -17.33 18.05 21.07
C ASN A 218 -18.36 19.17 21.14
N ARG A 219 -18.49 19.97 20.07
CA ARG A 219 -19.51 21.04 19.99
C ARG A 219 -20.93 20.45 20.08
N ALA A 220 -21.18 19.33 19.41
CA ALA A 220 -22.48 18.67 19.44
C ALA A 220 -22.80 18.11 20.84
N ALA A 221 -21.80 17.53 21.51
CA ALA A 221 -21.93 17.06 22.89
C ALA A 221 -22.25 18.20 23.88
N GLN A 222 -21.83 19.43 23.56
CA GLN A 222 -22.14 20.65 24.32
C GLN A 222 -23.49 21.29 23.91
N GLY A 223 -24.23 20.68 22.99
CA GLY A 223 -25.50 21.22 22.48
C GLY A 223 -25.34 22.42 21.54
N GLN A 224 -24.13 22.69 21.06
CA GLN A 224 -23.90 23.76 20.08
C GLN A 224 -24.35 23.33 18.68
N GLN A 225 -24.76 24.31 17.89
CA GLN A 225 -25.10 24.06 16.49
C GLN A 225 -23.84 23.72 15.69
N ILE A 226 -23.90 22.63 14.93
CA ILE A 226 -22.84 22.22 14.00
C ILE A 226 -23.20 22.72 12.63
N SER A 227 -22.29 23.47 12.00
CA SER A 227 -22.43 23.87 10.60
C SER A 227 -22.18 22.67 9.69
N TRP A 228 -22.86 22.65 8.54
CA TRP A 228 -22.58 21.67 7.50
C TRP A 228 -21.11 21.76 7.09
N PRO A 229 -20.38 20.63 7.00
CA PRO A 229 -19.04 20.65 6.46
C PRO A 229 -19.15 20.99 4.97
N GLU A 230 -18.70 22.19 4.59
CA GLU A 230 -18.68 22.60 3.18
C GLU A 230 -17.92 21.53 2.38
N HIS A 231 -18.54 21.08 1.28
CA HIS A 231 -17.88 20.25 0.29
C HIS A 231 -16.74 21.12 -0.24
N SER A 232 -15.52 20.82 0.20
CA SER A 232 -14.33 21.48 -0.34
C SER A 232 -14.15 20.91 -1.74
N ASP A 233 -14.90 21.47 -2.71
CA ASP A 233 -14.70 21.18 -4.12
C ASP A 233 -13.38 21.83 -4.53
N VAL A 234 -12.32 21.02 -4.51
CA VAL A 234 -11.04 21.26 -5.18
C VAL A 234 -10.72 20.02 -6.01
#